data_AF-A0A448WRR0-F1
#
_entry.id   AF-A0A448WRR0-F1
#
_cell.length_a   1.000
_cell.length_b   1.000
_cell.length_c   1.000
_cell.angle_alpha   90.00
_cell.angle_beta   90.00
_cell.angle_gamma   90.00
#
_symmetry.space_group_name_H-M   'P 1'
#
loop_
_entity.id
_entity.type
_entity.pdbx_description
1 polymer ?
#
loop_
_entity_poly.entity_id
_entity_poly.type
_entity_poly.pdbx_seq_one_letter_code
_entity_poly.pdbx_strand_id
1 'polypeptide(L)'
;MINGLIGQKEGRHGGQGSLYTGHLQLLGQLDAERNPRQMIFELVAVDQGVKRLTARALVELTLVNVNDHAPRIAFLVQGRQLLDQRLALPEEVTPIGALVAQVQVADLDSPLEQLNCRLLREADSFGLEETPAPGQSPMSAPTGRPSRFTGGGYGQTSSG
;
A
#
# COMPACT_ATOMS: atom_id res chain seq x y z
N MET A 1 15.07 11.82 8.85
CA MET A 1 14.32 12.69 7.91
C MET A 1 13.53 13.79 8.62
N ILE A 2 14.04 14.33 9.74
CA ILE A 2 13.52 15.51 10.44
C ILE A 2 14.75 16.15 11.07
N ASN A 3 14.95 17.46 10.89
CA ASN A 3 15.89 18.22 11.73
C ASN A 3 15.06 19.10 12.67
N GLY A 4 15.48 19.19 13.93
CA GLY A 4 15.01 20.25 14.82
C GLY A 4 15.74 21.54 14.47
N LEU A 5 15.00 22.59 14.11
CA LEU A 5 15.56 23.94 14.03
C LEU A 5 15.56 24.55 15.44
N ILE A 6 16.73 25.04 15.86
CA ILE A 6 16.95 25.65 17.17
C ILE A 6 16.38 27.09 17.18
N GLY A 7 15.33 27.28 17.98
CA GLY A 7 15.04 28.47 18.79
C GLY A 7 15.08 29.86 18.14
N GLN A 8 13.91 30.41 17.79
CA GLN A 8 13.78 31.88 17.80
C GLN A 8 13.62 32.36 19.25
N LYS A 9 14.48 33.30 19.67
CA LYS A 9 14.39 33.96 20.98
C LYS A 9 13.37 35.09 20.87
N GLU A 10 12.18 34.91 21.42
CA GLU A 10 11.24 36.02 21.58
C GLU A 10 11.66 36.84 22.81
N GLY A 11 12.21 38.03 22.56
CA GLY A 11 12.59 38.94 23.63
C GLY A 11 11.38 39.73 24.11
N ARG A 12 10.93 39.50 25.34
CA ARG A 12 10.21 40.52 26.11
C ARG A 12 11.03 40.97 27.31
N HIS A 13 11.33 42.26 27.32
CA HIS A 13 12.02 42.96 28.38
C HIS A 13 11.21 42.88 29.69
N GLY A 14 11.87 42.45 30.77
CA GLY A 14 11.40 42.67 32.14
C GLY A 14 11.21 41.39 32.96
N GLY A 15 12.32 40.84 33.48
CA GLY A 15 12.33 39.91 34.63
C GLY A 15 11.84 38.48 34.36
N GLN A 16 12.76 37.52 34.54
CA GLN A 16 12.52 36.06 34.56
C GLN A 16 12.20 35.38 33.22
N GLY A 17 13.21 34.66 32.70
CA GLY A 17 13.07 33.63 31.65
C GLY A 17 13.01 34.16 30.21
N SER A 18 13.80 33.56 29.31
CA SER A 18 13.59 33.70 27.86
C SER A 18 12.86 32.44 27.38
N LEU A 19 11.70 32.59 26.72
CA LEU A 19 11.00 31.48 26.09
C LEU A 19 11.71 31.15 24.77
N TYR A 20 11.96 29.86 24.53
CA TYR A 20 12.51 29.35 23.28
C TYR A 20 11.46 28.46 22.61
N THR A 21 11.13 28.78 21.36
CA THR A 21 10.25 27.95 20.53
C THR A 21 11.10 27.17 19.53
N GLY A 22 11.02 25.84 19.60
CA GLY A 22 11.63 24.94 18.62
C GLY A 22 10.62 24.52 17.55
N HIS A 23 11.07 24.35 16.31
CA HIS A 23 10.24 23.83 15.23
C HIS A 23 10.85 22.56 14.66
N LEU A 24 10.00 21.56 14.42
CA LEU A 24 10.34 20.35 13.71
C LEU A 24 9.82 20.48 12.28
N GLN A 25 10.68 20.19 11.31
CA GLN A 25 10.34 20.24 9.90
C GLN A 25 10.78 18.96 9.20
N LEU A 26 9.96 18.50 8.26
CA LEU A 26 10.31 17.41 7.37
C LEU A 26 11.44 17.86 6.44
N LEU A 27 12.44 17.00 6.25
CA LEU A 27 13.55 17.24 5.31
C LEU A 27 13.26 16.72 3.90
N GLY A 28 12.19 15.93 3.76
CA GLY A 28 11.75 15.31 2.53
C GLY A 28 10.34 14.79 2.68
N GLN A 29 9.77 14.30 1.58
CA GLN A 29 8.47 13.65 1.61
C GLN A 29 8.52 12.37 2.45
N LEU A 30 7.44 12.11 3.17
CA LEU A 30 7.20 10.83 3.83
C LEU A 30 6.31 9.98 2.92
N ASP A 31 6.67 8.72 2.79
CA ASP A 31 6.02 7.71 1.97
C ASP A 31 5.71 6.53 2.91
N ALA A 32 4.44 6.18 3.08
CA ALA A 32 3.99 5.19 4.06
C ALA A 32 4.44 3.77 3.69
N GLU A 33 4.66 3.52 2.41
CA GLU A 33 5.09 2.25 1.82
C GLU A 33 6.61 2.07 1.97
N ARG A 34 7.36 3.17 2.09
CA ARG A 34 8.84 3.14 2.23
C ARG A 34 9.36 3.49 3.61
N ASN A 35 8.56 4.13 4.45
CA ASN A 35 9.04 4.66 5.73
C ASN A 35 8.42 3.93 6.92
N PRO A 36 9.14 3.87 8.06
CA PRO A 36 8.59 3.32 9.29
C PRO A 36 7.30 4.03 9.71
N ARG A 37 6.27 3.23 10.07
CA ARG A 37 5.00 3.75 10.57
C ARG A 37 5.14 4.52 11.88
N GLN A 38 6.11 4.14 12.71
CA GLN A 38 6.44 4.83 13.94
C GLN A 38 7.88 5.33 13.89
N MET A 39 8.06 6.60 14.24
CA MET A 39 9.37 7.23 14.36
C MET A 39 9.49 7.89 15.73
N ILE A 40 10.54 7.55 16.47
CA ILE A 40 10.79 8.12 17.80
C ILE A 40 12.10 8.91 17.75
N PHE A 41 12.11 10.10 18.32
CA PHE A 41 13.30 10.92 18.45
C PHE A 41 13.35 11.64 19.79
N GLU A 42 14.58 11.90 20.25
CA GLU A 42 14.86 12.59 21.50
C GLU A 42 15.11 14.07 21.25
N LEU A 43 14.36 14.94 21.91
CA LEU A 43 14.64 16.36 22.03
C LEU A 43 15.54 16.58 23.24
N VAL A 44 16.68 17.23 23.03
CA VAL A 44 17.64 17.58 24.09
C VAL A 44 17.76 19.10 24.16
N ALA A 45 17.41 19.67 25.31
CA ALA A 45 17.59 21.09 25.59
C ALA A 45 18.74 21.26 26.60
N VAL A 46 19.73 22.08 26.25
CA VAL A 46 20.90 22.37 27.10
C VAL A 46 20.95 23.86 27.37
N ASP A 47 20.98 24.26 28.64
CA ASP A 47 21.14 25.66 29.00
C ASP A 47 22.59 26.15 28.80
N GLN A 48 22.79 27.47 28.85
CA GLN A 48 24.11 28.09 28.66
C GLN A 48 24.74 28.52 29.99
N GLY A 49 24.38 27.87 31.10
CA GLY A 49 24.96 28.14 32.42
C GLY A 49 26.43 27.69 32.52
N VAL A 50 27.15 28.22 33.52
CA VAL A 50 28.53 27.78 33.84
C VAL A 50 28.56 26.30 34.20
N LYS A 51 27.55 25.81 34.92
CA LYS A 51 27.20 24.40 35.02
C LYS A 51 25.97 24.17 34.15
N ARG A 52 26.16 23.48 33.02
CA ARG A 52 25.07 23.25 32.07
C ARG A 52 24.05 22.25 32.62
N LEU A 53 22.78 22.58 32.55
CA LEU A 53 21.68 21.64 32.78
C LEU A 53 21.17 21.10 31.44
N THR A 54 20.65 19.87 31.47
CA THR A 54 20.10 19.20 30.30
C THR A 54 18.70 18.67 30.62
N ALA A 55 17.74 19.00 29.76
CA ALA A 55 16.41 18.41 29.74
C ALA A 55 16.23 17.55 28.49
N ARG A 56 15.42 16.49 28.60
CA ARG A 56 15.16 15.53 27.53
C ARG A 56 13.67 15.28 27.40
N ALA A 57 13.19 15.11 26.18
CA ALA A 57 11.83 14.67 25.88
C ALA A 57 11.84 13.70 24.70
N LEU A 58 10.95 12.72 24.71
CA LEU A 58 10.74 11.83 23.57
C LEU A 58 9.55 12.33 22.76
N VAL A 59 9.70 12.34 21.45
CA VAL A 59 8.63 12.63 20.50
C VAL A 59 8.41 11.39 19.66
N GLU A 60 7.18 10.90 19.66
CA GLU A 60 6.72 9.80 18.82
C GLU A 60 5.85 10.37 17.70
N LEU A 61 6.20 10.05 16.46
CA LEU A 61 5.39 10.34 15.28
C LEU A 61 4.82 9.05 14.71
N THR A 62 3.53 9.08 14.39
CA THR A 62 2.85 8.02 13.64
C THR A 62 2.58 8.51 12.24
N LEU A 63 3.13 7.82 11.24
CA LEU A 63 2.82 8.05 9.84
C LEU A 63 1.45 7.43 9.52
N VAL A 64 0.59 8.23 8.90
CA VAL A 64 -0.75 7.80 8.47
C VAL A 64 -0.68 7.47 7.00
N ASN A 65 -1.07 6.24 6.64
CA ASN A 65 -1.17 5.86 5.24
C ASN A 65 -2.37 6.55 4.58
N VAL A 66 -2.17 7.08 3.38
CA VAL A 66 -3.18 7.70 2.52
C VAL A 66 -3.19 6.93 1.22
N ASN A 67 -4.37 6.65 0.67
CA ASN A 67 -4.49 5.91 -0.60
C ASN A 67 -4.04 6.79 -1.79
N ASP A 68 -2.79 6.62 -2.22
CA ASP A 68 -2.15 7.32 -3.34
C ASP A 68 -1.58 6.38 -4.43
N HIS A 69 -1.68 5.06 -4.25
CA HIS A 69 -1.39 4.00 -5.21
C HIS A 69 -2.68 3.35 -5.72
N ALA A 70 -2.86 3.33 -7.04
CA ALA A 70 -3.96 2.58 -7.64
C ALA A 70 -3.73 1.06 -7.58
N PRO A 71 -4.79 0.24 -7.49
CA PRO A 71 -4.67 -1.21 -7.60
C PRO A 71 -3.97 -1.65 -8.89
N ARG A 72 -3.04 -2.58 -8.76
CA ARG A 72 -2.32 -3.23 -9.86
C ARG A 72 -2.93 -4.59 -10.15
N ILE A 73 -3.27 -4.83 -11.42
CA ILE A 73 -3.84 -6.09 -11.90
C ILE A 73 -2.78 -6.82 -12.74
N ALA A 74 -2.61 -8.12 -12.47
CA ALA A 74 -1.76 -9.00 -13.25
C ALA A 74 -2.53 -10.27 -13.65
N PHE A 75 -2.46 -10.61 -14.94
CA PHE A 75 -2.96 -11.88 -15.45
C PHE A 75 -1.81 -12.87 -15.56
N LEU A 76 -1.99 -14.08 -15.05
CA LEU A 76 -1.04 -15.18 -15.17
C LEU A 76 -1.67 -16.32 -15.95
N VAL A 77 -1.00 -16.72 -17.03
CA VAL A 77 -1.35 -17.90 -17.83
C VAL A 77 -0.29 -18.95 -17.58
N GLN A 78 -0.68 -20.13 -17.08
CA GLN A 78 0.25 -21.22 -16.73
C GLN A 78 1.41 -20.75 -15.83
N GLY A 79 1.14 -19.84 -14.89
CA GLY A 79 2.13 -19.29 -13.96
C GLY A 79 3.04 -18.19 -14.53
N ARG A 80 2.85 -17.77 -15.79
CA ARG A 80 3.58 -16.67 -16.41
C ARG A 80 2.73 -15.43 -16.53
N GLN A 81 3.25 -14.29 -16.08
CA GLN A 81 2.55 -13.00 -16.16
C GLN A 81 2.47 -12.50 -17.61
N LEU A 82 1.28 -12.06 -18.03
CA LEU A 82 1.05 -11.38 -19.29
C LEU A 82 1.50 -9.92 -19.20
N LEU A 83 2.33 -9.49 -20.15
CA LEU A 83 2.91 -8.13 -20.16
C LEU A 83 1.96 -7.09 -20.76
N ASP A 84 1.18 -7.47 -21.77
CA ASP A 84 0.28 -6.58 -22.50
C ASP A 84 -1.14 -6.55 -21.90
N GLN A 85 -1.39 -7.29 -20.82
CA GLN A 85 -2.70 -7.43 -20.17
C GLN A 85 -3.79 -7.97 -21.14
N ARG A 86 -3.38 -8.61 -22.25
CA ARG A 86 -4.31 -9.20 -23.23
C ARG A 86 -4.23 -10.71 -23.14
N LEU A 87 -5.36 -11.31 -22.84
CA LEU A 87 -5.50 -12.74 -22.78
C LEU A 87 -6.10 -13.23 -24.10
N ALA A 88 -5.29 -13.92 -24.90
CA ALA A 88 -5.76 -14.63 -26.08
C ALA A 88 -6.12 -16.06 -25.69
N LEU A 89 -7.30 -16.50 -26.11
CA LEU A 89 -7.75 -17.88 -25.95
C LEU A 89 -7.62 -18.62 -27.28
N PRO A 90 -7.20 -19.90 -27.27
CA PRO A 90 -7.31 -20.73 -28.45
C PRO A 90 -8.78 -20.84 -28.89
N GLU A 91 -9.00 -20.91 -30.21
CA GLU A 91 -10.33 -21.11 -30.82
C GLU A 91 -10.90 -22.52 -30.55
N GLU A 92 -10.07 -23.44 -30.05
CA GLU A 92 -10.51 -24.76 -29.64
C GLU A 92 -11.54 -24.70 -28.51
N VAL A 93 -12.37 -25.74 -28.41
CA VAL A 93 -13.43 -25.84 -27.39
C VAL A 93 -12.80 -25.77 -26.00
N THR A 94 -12.85 -24.58 -25.39
CA THR A 94 -12.49 -24.38 -23.99
C THR A 94 -13.62 -24.97 -23.16
N PRO A 95 -13.38 -25.98 -22.32
CA PRO A 95 -14.42 -26.55 -21.48
C PRO A 95 -15.04 -25.47 -20.60
N ILE A 96 -16.36 -25.56 -20.38
CA ILE A 96 -17.05 -24.67 -19.44
C ILE A 96 -16.38 -24.77 -18.07
N GLY A 97 -16.02 -23.62 -17.49
CA GLY A 97 -15.35 -23.54 -16.19
C GLY A 97 -13.84 -23.81 -16.22
N ALA A 98 -13.24 -24.01 -17.41
CA ALA A 98 -11.80 -24.15 -17.52
C ALA A 98 -11.10 -22.87 -17.03
N LEU A 99 -10.02 -23.05 -16.24
CA LEU A 99 -9.15 -21.95 -15.82
C LEU A 99 -8.44 -21.40 -17.06
N VAL A 100 -8.74 -20.15 -17.37
CA VAL A 100 -8.14 -19.44 -18.50
C VAL A 100 -6.93 -18.63 -18.05
N ALA A 101 -7.06 -17.90 -16.93
CA ALA A 101 -5.96 -17.20 -16.31
C ALA A 101 -6.20 -17.05 -14.81
N GLN A 102 -5.11 -16.90 -14.06
CA GLN A 102 -5.18 -16.36 -12.72
C GLN A 102 -5.11 -14.85 -12.80
N VAL A 103 -5.95 -14.16 -12.03
CA VAL A 103 -5.93 -12.71 -11.85
C VAL A 103 -5.38 -12.45 -10.47
N GLN A 104 -4.36 -11.60 -10.36
CA GLN A 104 -3.84 -11.12 -9.09
C GLN A 104 -4.06 -9.62 -9.02
N VAL A 105 -4.69 -9.17 -7.93
CA VAL A 105 -4.89 -7.74 -7.67
C VAL A 105 -4.17 -7.37 -6.39
N ALA A 106 -3.29 -6.38 -6.50
CA ALA A 106 -2.42 -5.90 -5.43
C ALA A 106 -2.57 -4.39 -5.30
N ASP A 107 -2.64 -3.88 -4.09
CA ASP A 107 -2.65 -2.45 -3.79
C ASP A 107 -1.67 -2.24 -2.64
N LEU A 108 -0.83 -1.20 -2.74
CA LEU A 108 0.22 -0.99 -1.75
C LEU A 108 -0.32 -0.29 -0.50
N ASP A 109 -1.44 0.40 -0.61
CA ASP A 109 -2.02 1.19 0.48
C ASP A 109 -3.12 0.41 1.20
N SER A 110 -3.86 -0.38 0.42
CA SER A 110 -5.11 -0.99 0.85
C SER A 110 -4.93 -2.47 1.21
N PRO A 111 -5.50 -2.93 2.33
CA PRO A 111 -5.56 -4.37 2.61
C PRO A 111 -6.43 -5.07 1.57
N LEU A 112 -6.16 -6.35 1.32
CA LEU A 112 -6.85 -7.15 0.31
C LEU A 112 -8.38 -7.19 0.46
N GLU A 113 -8.87 -7.07 1.69
CA GLU A 113 -10.30 -7.08 2.04
C GLU A 113 -11.07 -5.90 1.41
N GLN A 114 -10.40 -4.78 1.17
CA GLN A 114 -10.99 -3.57 0.60
C GLN A 114 -10.99 -3.59 -0.94
N LEU A 115 -10.32 -4.56 -1.56
CA LEU A 115 -10.32 -4.72 -3.01
C LEU A 115 -11.58 -5.44 -3.48
N ASN A 116 -12.28 -4.83 -4.44
CA ASN A 116 -13.45 -5.42 -5.07
C ASN A 116 -13.20 -5.59 -6.58
N CYS A 117 -13.26 -6.84 -7.04
CA CYS A 117 -13.02 -7.18 -8.44
C CYS A 117 -14.30 -7.77 -9.05
N ARG A 118 -14.72 -7.26 -10.20
CA ARG A 118 -15.92 -7.73 -10.89
C ARG A 118 -15.73 -7.72 -12.40
N LEU A 119 -16.35 -8.68 -13.07
CA LEU A 119 -16.49 -8.67 -14.53
C LEU A 119 -17.62 -7.69 -14.89
N LEU A 120 -17.34 -6.70 -15.74
CA LEU A 120 -18.33 -5.68 -16.11
C LEU A 120 -19.27 -6.13 -17.24
N ARG A 121 -18.84 -7.13 -18.02
CA ARG A 121 -19.63 -7.71 -19.10
C ARG A 121 -19.62 -9.22 -18.95
N GLU A 122 -20.70 -9.75 -18.38
CA GLU A 122 -21.05 -11.16 -18.50
C GLU A 122 -21.56 -11.36 -19.93
N ALA A 123 -20.68 -11.79 -20.82
CA ALA A 123 -21.16 -12.72 -21.83
C ALA A 123 -21.22 -14.08 -21.12
N ASP A 124 -22.18 -14.93 -21.46
CA ASP A 124 -22.30 -16.32 -20.94
C ASP A 124 -21.00 -17.16 -21.10
N SER A 125 -20.00 -16.59 -21.76
CA SER A 125 -18.71 -17.14 -22.10
C SER A 125 -17.58 -16.85 -21.09
N PHE A 126 -17.75 -16.07 -20.02
CA PHE A 126 -16.65 -15.82 -19.05
C PHE A 126 -17.10 -15.64 -17.61
N GLY A 127 -16.29 -16.13 -16.67
CA GLY A 127 -16.48 -15.98 -15.23
C GLY A 127 -15.24 -15.43 -14.51
N LEU A 128 -15.47 -14.76 -13.39
CA LEU A 128 -14.42 -14.37 -12.44
C LEU A 128 -14.79 -14.94 -11.06
N GLU A 129 -14.00 -15.88 -10.59
CA GLU A 129 -14.20 -16.54 -9.29
C GLU A 129 -13.08 -16.14 -8.34
N GLU A 130 -13.42 -15.57 -7.18
CA GLU A 130 -12.41 -15.32 -6.15
C GLU A 130 -11.89 -16.65 -5.60
N THR A 131 -10.56 -16.80 -5.50
CA THR A 131 -9.96 -17.96 -4.88
C THR A 131 -9.42 -17.59 -3.51
N PRO A 132 -9.67 -18.39 -2.46
CA PRO A 132 -8.93 -18.25 -1.21
C PRO A 132 -7.44 -18.48 -1.50
N ALA A 133 -6.55 -17.65 -0.95
CA ALA A 133 -5.10 -17.86 -1.08
C ALA A 133 -4.74 -19.27 -0.56
N PRO A 134 -4.10 -20.14 -1.37
CA PRO A 134 -3.81 -21.50 -0.95
C PRO A 134 -2.71 -21.50 0.13
N GLY A 135 -3.06 -21.95 1.34
CA GLY A 135 -2.13 -22.52 2.32
C GLY A 135 -0.96 -21.65 2.80
N GLN A 136 -1.15 -20.34 3.00
CA GLN A 136 -0.07 -19.47 3.52
C GLN A 136 -0.03 -19.49 5.06
N SER A 137 1.15 -19.80 5.61
CA SER A 137 1.45 -19.61 7.02
C SER A 137 1.28 -18.12 7.40
N PRO A 138 0.88 -17.81 8.65
CA PRO A 138 0.48 -16.46 9.09
C PRO A 138 1.59 -15.40 9.04
N MET A 139 2.80 -15.70 8.56
CA MET A 139 3.95 -14.78 8.50
C MET A 139 4.24 -14.21 7.11
N SER A 140 3.47 -14.54 6.08
CA SER A 140 3.59 -13.89 4.77
C SER A 140 2.21 -13.44 4.33
N ALA A 141 1.85 -12.19 4.66
CA ALA A 141 0.63 -11.59 4.15
C ALA A 141 0.70 -11.61 2.61
N PRO A 142 -0.34 -12.11 1.91
CA PRO A 142 -0.34 -12.09 0.46
C PRO A 142 -0.34 -10.64 0.00
N THR A 143 0.58 -10.29 -0.90
CA THR A 143 0.61 -8.99 -1.57
C THR A 143 -0.44 -8.86 -2.68
N GLY A 144 -1.36 -9.83 -2.82
CA GLY A 144 -2.45 -9.74 -3.78
C GLY A 144 -3.58 -10.73 -3.52
N ARG A 145 -4.79 -10.39 -3.97
CA ARG A 145 -5.99 -11.22 -3.88
C ARG A 145 -6.10 -12.05 -5.17
N PRO A 146 -5.99 -13.38 -5.10
CA PRO A 146 -6.07 -14.21 -6.28
C PRO A 146 -7.52 -14.41 -6.71
N SER A 147 -7.73 -14.45 -8.01
CA SER A 147 -9.01 -14.84 -8.62
C SER A 147 -8.72 -15.69 -9.85
N ARG A 148 -9.70 -16.51 -10.22
CA ARG A 148 -9.69 -17.37 -11.39
C ARG A 148 -10.58 -16.74 -12.44
N PHE A 149 -10.01 -16.49 -13.61
CA PHE A 149 -10.76 -16.15 -14.81
C PHE A 149 -11.08 -17.45 -15.56
N THR A 150 -12.36 -17.72 -15.80
CA THR A 150 -12.84 -18.94 -16.46
C THR A 150 -13.51 -18.65 -17.80
N GLY A 151 -13.42 -19.62 -18.71
CA GLY A 151 -14.14 -19.62 -19.98
C GLY A 151 -15.48 -20.34 -19.87
N GLY A 152 -16.46 -19.87 -20.62
CA GLY A 152 -17.77 -20.46 -20.87
C GLY A 152 -17.83 -20.99 -22.30
N GLY A 153 -18.65 -22.03 -22.48
CA GLY A 153 -18.61 -22.86 -23.68
C GLY A 153 -19.12 -22.10 -24.90
N TYR A 154 -18.47 -22.33 -26.04
CA TYR A 154 -19.02 -21.95 -27.33
C TYR A 154 -20.23 -22.83 -27.64
N GLY A 155 -21.43 -22.27 -27.56
CA GLY A 155 -22.63 -22.91 -28.08
C GLY A 155 -22.48 -23.11 -29.57
N GLN A 156 -22.47 -24.37 -30.02
CA GLN A 156 -22.68 -24.65 -31.44
C GLN A 156 -24.05 -24.10 -31.82
N THR A 157 -24.08 -23.07 -32.67
CA THR A 157 -25.31 -22.74 -33.36
C THR A 157 -25.59 -23.90 -34.31
N SER A 158 -26.59 -24.71 -33.98
CA SER A 158 -27.12 -25.72 -34.88
C SER A 158 -27.62 -25.02 -36.14
N SER A 159 -26.91 -25.17 -37.25
CA SER A 159 -27.40 -24.79 -38.58
C SER A 159 -28.60 -25.64 -38.91
N GLY A 160 -29.77 -25.00 -39.00
CA GLY A 160 -30.96 -25.52 -39.65
C GLY A 160 -31.00 -25.15 -41.12
#